data_AF-A0A3E4UUD4-F1
#
_entry.id   AF-A0A3E4UUD4-F1
#
_cell.length_a   1.000
_cell.length_b   1.000
_cell.length_c   1.000
_cell.angle_alpha   90.00
_cell.angle_beta   90.00
_cell.angle_gamma   90.00
#
_symmetry.space_group_name_H-M   'P 1'
#
loop_
_entity.id
_entity.type
_entity.pdbx_description
1 polymer ?
#
loop_
_entity_poly.entity_id
_entity_poly.type
_entity_poly.pdbx_seq_one_letter_code
_entity_poly.pdbx_strand_id
1 'polypeptide(L)'
;MQTAQEKAEQERKETEAYRRSLNEQVYEQARLRSEILEKQLKQEYQARTLSHQTFFVVSLLYGIIVTLFTAFYSGAFIRDFKAFFDSAWAFIYLCSENLFKVANWASQLGDRIPHPVASMVIHWLLWILVILLLGVGSISLLAICAIKGCKHYANQYADTISLSVWLLSLACLIWFGDFIRDFIPINLIVLLFLIHILYLWIRVYLKRNWYRFR
;
A
#
# COMPACT_ATOMS: atom_id res chain seq x y z
N MET A 1 -53.91 65.29 26.27
CA MET A 1 -53.24 64.95 25.00
C MET A 1 -51.99 64.10 25.23
N GLN A 2 -51.14 64.39 26.24
CA GLN A 2 -49.93 63.59 26.56
C GLN A 2 -50.22 62.11 26.91
N THR A 3 -51.27 61.82 27.67
CA THR A 3 -51.66 60.45 28.06
C THR A 3 -52.12 59.54 26.92
N ALA A 4 -52.59 60.12 25.82
CA ALA A 4 -52.98 59.35 24.62
C ALA A 4 -51.75 59.02 23.75
N GLN A 5 -50.74 59.90 23.74
CA GLN A 5 -49.48 59.68 23.03
C GLN A 5 -48.61 58.63 23.74
N GLU A 6 -48.57 58.64 25.08
CA GLU A 6 -47.82 57.63 25.86
C GLU A 6 -48.39 56.23 25.67
N LYS A 7 -49.72 56.05 25.68
CA LYS A 7 -50.36 54.76 25.39
C LYS A 7 -50.04 54.27 23.97
N ALA A 8 -50.09 55.17 22.98
CA ALA A 8 -49.77 54.83 21.60
C ALA A 8 -48.29 54.46 21.40
N GLU A 9 -47.37 55.09 22.14
CA GLU A 9 -45.96 54.68 22.16
C GLU A 9 -45.75 53.34 22.84
N GLN A 10 -46.50 53.05 23.91
CA GLN A 10 -46.41 51.78 24.64
C GLN A 10 -46.89 50.61 23.78
N GLU A 11 -48.03 50.75 23.11
CA GLU A 11 -48.55 49.75 22.17
C GLU A 11 -47.59 49.52 20.97
N ARG A 12 -46.93 50.58 20.48
CA ARG A 12 -45.90 50.45 19.45
C ARG A 12 -44.68 49.67 19.94
N LYS A 13 -44.18 49.97 21.14
CA LYS A 13 -43.04 49.26 21.74
C LYS A 13 -43.36 47.78 21.98
N GLU A 14 -44.56 47.47 22.44
CA GLU A 14 -45.02 46.07 22.62
C GLU A 14 -45.16 45.35 21.27
N THR A 15 -45.70 46.03 20.25
CA THR A 15 -45.83 45.46 18.90
C THR A 15 -44.46 45.21 18.26
N GLU A 16 -43.51 46.13 18.44
CA GLU A 16 -42.13 45.96 17.96
C GLU A 16 -41.40 44.84 18.71
N ALA A 17 -41.56 44.74 20.04
CA ALA A 17 -41.01 43.65 20.83
C ALA A 17 -41.59 42.29 20.42
N TYR A 18 -42.89 42.22 20.16
CA TYR A 18 -43.57 41.03 19.66
C TYR A 18 -43.08 40.63 18.25
N ARG A 19 -42.88 41.60 17.35
CA ARG A 19 -42.29 41.33 16.03
C ARG A 19 -40.84 40.85 16.11
N ARG A 20 -40.04 41.39 17.04
CA ARG A 20 -38.66 40.93 17.26
C ARG A 20 -38.62 39.50 17.78
N SER A 21 -39.42 39.15 18.78
CA SER A 21 -39.45 37.78 19.32
C SER A 21 -39.97 36.76 18.29
N LEU A 22 -40.92 37.16 17.44
CA LEU A 22 -41.36 36.33 16.31
C LEU A 22 -40.24 36.11 15.28
N ASN A 23 -39.53 37.18 14.92
CA ASN A 23 -38.39 37.08 13.99
C ASN A 23 -37.25 36.24 14.58
N GLU A 24 -36.93 36.37 15.86
CA GLU A 24 -35.93 35.54 16.54
C GLU A 24 -36.33 34.05 16.53
N GLN A 25 -37.60 33.74 16.80
CA GLN A 25 -38.10 32.36 16.71
C GLN A 25 -38.01 31.80 15.29
N VAL A 26 -38.38 32.59 14.27
CA VAL A 26 -38.25 32.18 12.87
C VAL A 26 -36.78 31.94 12.51
N TYR A 27 -35.87 32.79 13.01
CA TYR A 27 -34.44 32.67 12.77
C TYR A 27 -33.83 31.44 13.45
N GLU A 28 -34.17 31.20 14.72
CA GLU A 28 -33.77 30.00 15.46
C GLU A 28 -34.34 28.72 14.81
N GLN A 29 -35.61 28.75 14.38
CA GLN A 29 -36.21 27.62 13.67
C GLN A 29 -35.54 27.36 12.31
N ALA A 30 -35.20 28.40 11.56
CA ALA A 30 -34.47 28.28 10.30
C ALA A 30 -33.05 27.73 10.52
N ARG A 31 -32.37 28.21 11.56
CA ARG A 31 -31.05 27.74 11.97
C ARG A 31 -31.08 26.26 12.37
N LEU A 32 -31.99 25.86 13.26
CA LEU A 32 -32.18 24.46 13.65
C LEU A 32 -32.47 23.57 12.44
N ARG A 33 -33.31 24.03 11.52
CA ARG A 33 -33.63 23.29 10.29
C ARG A 33 -32.41 23.12 9.39
N SER A 34 -31.57 24.16 9.27
CA SER A 34 -30.32 24.09 8.52
C SER A 34 -29.32 23.12 9.14
N GLU A 35 -29.14 23.15 10.48
CA GLU A 35 -28.24 22.25 11.19
C GLU A 35 -28.71 20.78 11.07
N ILE A 36 -30.02 20.53 11.13
CA ILE A 36 -30.58 19.18 10.91
C ILE A 36 -30.32 18.72 9.46
N LEU A 37 -30.58 19.59 8.48
CA LEU A 37 -30.37 19.28 7.07
C LEU A 37 -28.89 18.97 6.78
N GLU A 38 -27.97 19.76 7.33
CA GLU A 38 -26.52 19.54 7.19
C GLU A 38 -26.10 18.19 7.78
N LYS A 39 -26.61 17.85 8.98
CA LYS A 39 -26.34 16.54 9.62
C LYS A 39 -26.88 15.39 8.77
N GLN A 40 -28.10 15.50 8.26
CA GLN A 40 -28.69 14.47 7.40
C GLN A 40 -27.91 14.31 6.09
N LEU A 41 -27.54 15.41 5.45
CA LEU A 41 -26.77 15.39 4.20
C LEU A 41 -25.38 14.78 4.42
N LYS A 42 -24.71 15.12 5.54
CA LYS A 42 -23.41 14.54 5.91
C LYS A 42 -23.52 13.05 6.18
N GLN A 43 -24.57 12.60 6.88
CA GLN A 43 -24.82 11.19 7.13
C GLN A 43 -25.11 10.42 5.84
N GLU A 44 -25.93 10.99 4.94
CA GLU A 44 -26.24 10.36 3.65
C GLU A 44 -24.99 10.29 2.76
N TYR A 45 -24.20 11.36 2.69
CA TYR A 45 -22.94 11.38 1.95
C TYR A 45 -21.95 10.35 2.49
N GLN A 46 -21.82 10.24 3.82
CA GLN A 46 -20.98 9.21 4.45
C GLN A 46 -21.47 7.80 4.15
N ALA A 47 -22.79 7.55 4.22
CA ALA A 47 -23.38 6.25 3.89
C ALA A 47 -23.16 5.87 2.42
N ARG A 48 -23.33 6.81 1.49
CA ARG A 48 -23.05 6.61 0.06
C ARG A 48 -21.56 6.33 -0.19
N THR A 49 -20.68 7.10 0.45
CA THR A 49 -19.23 6.93 0.35
C THR A 49 -18.81 5.55 0.84
N LEU A 50 -19.32 5.13 2.01
CA LEU A 50 -19.04 3.81 2.57
C LEU A 50 -19.57 2.71 1.63
N SER A 51 -20.80 2.84 1.14
CA SER A 51 -21.38 1.87 0.21
C SER A 51 -20.55 1.71 -1.07
N HIS A 52 -20.07 2.82 -1.66
CA HIS A 52 -19.21 2.77 -2.83
C HIS A 52 -17.87 2.10 -2.50
N GLN A 53 -17.23 2.48 -1.39
CA GLN A 53 -15.99 1.84 -0.94
C GLN A 53 -16.17 0.33 -0.72
N THR A 54 -17.24 -0.10 -0.06
CA THR A 54 -17.56 -1.51 0.15
C THR A 54 -17.77 -2.23 -1.18
N PHE A 55 -18.55 -1.66 -2.10
CA PHE A 55 -18.77 -2.24 -3.43
C PHE A 55 -17.46 -2.44 -4.20
N PHE A 56 -16.57 -1.44 -4.20
CA PHE A 56 -15.26 -1.54 -4.83
C PHE A 56 -14.40 -2.64 -4.19
N VAL A 57 -14.35 -2.73 -2.86
CA VAL A 57 -13.58 -3.76 -2.15
C VAL A 57 -14.12 -5.16 -2.45
N VAL A 58 -15.44 -5.35 -2.46
CA VAL A 58 -16.07 -6.63 -2.79
C VAL A 58 -15.78 -7.02 -4.25
N SER A 59 -15.88 -6.07 -5.18
CA SER A 59 -15.53 -6.30 -6.59
C SER A 59 -14.06 -6.69 -6.76
N LEU A 60 -13.15 -6.07 -5.99
CA LEU A 60 -11.74 -6.42 -6.01
C LEU A 60 -11.50 -7.83 -5.46
N LEU A 61 -12.11 -8.18 -4.33
CA LEU A 61 -12.02 -9.53 -3.77
C LEU A 61 -12.53 -10.59 -4.75
N TYR A 62 -13.66 -10.31 -5.41
CA TYR A 62 -14.18 -11.19 -6.45
C TYR A 62 -13.20 -11.34 -7.62
N GLY A 63 -12.64 -10.21 -8.12
CA GLY A 63 -11.63 -10.22 -9.17
C GLY A 63 -10.39 -11.02 -8.79
N ILE A 64 -9.90 -10.91 -7.55
CA ILE A 64 -8.79 -11.71 -7.02
C ILE A 64 -9.12 -13.19 -7.10
N ILE A 65 -10.29 -13.59 -6.60
CA ILE A 65 -10.71 -15.00 -6.57
C ILE A 65 -10.78 -15.56 -7.99
N VAL A 66 -11.48 -14.89 -8.90
CA VAL A 66 -11.62 -15.32 -10.30
C VAL A 66 -10.26 -15.43 -10.98
N THR A 67 -9.41 -14.41 -10.85
CA THR A 67 -8.07 -14.39 -11.44
C THR A 67 -7.20 -15.52 -10.90
N LEU A 68 -7.28 -15.80 -9.59
CA LEU A 68 -6.55 -16.90 -8.96
C LEU A 68 -7.00 -18.25 -9.51
N PHE A 69 -8.32 -18.48 -9.63
CA PHE A 69 -8.85 -19.69 -10.25
C PHE A 69 -8.35 -19.84 -11.70
N THR A 70 -8.45 -18.79 -12.52
CA THR A 70 -7.94 -18.84 -13.90
C THR A 70 -6.43 -19.09 -13.96
N ALA A 71 -5.65 -18.50 -13.05
CA ALA A 71 -4.20 -18.73 -12.94
C ALA A 71 -3.89 -20.21 -12.68
N PHE A 72 -4.65 -20.87 -11.80
CA PHE A 72 -4.49 -22.30 -11.51
C PHE A 72 -4.85 -23.22 -12.68
N TYR A 73 -5.73 -22.78 -13.59
CA TYR A 73 -6.04 -23.52 -14.82
C TYR A 73 -5.08 -23.20 -15.98
N SER A 74 -4.35 -22.09 -15.92
CA SER A 74 -3.39 -21.70 -16.96
C SER A 74 -2.07 -22.47 -16.80
N GLY A 75 -1.86 -23.46 -17.67
CA GLY A 75 -0.62 -24.24 -17.69
C GLY A 75 0.62 -23.39 -17.99
N ALA A 76 0.50 -22.37 -18.85
CA ALA A 76 1.60 -21.46 -19.19
C ALA A 76 2.01 -20.60 -17.99
N PHE A 77 1.02 -20.03 -17.29
CA PHE A 77 1.28 -19.22 -16.09
C PHE A 77 1.90 -20.05 -14.97
N ILE A 78 1.38 -21.25 -14.68
CA ILE A 78 1.95 -22.13 -13.64
C ILE A 78 3.40 -22.51 -13.95
N ARG A 79 3.69 -22.85 -15.20
CA ARG A 79 5.06 -23.20 -15.62
C ARG A 79 6.02 -22.04 -15.39
N ASP A 80 5.63 -20.85 -15.80
CA ASP A 80 6.43 -19.64 -15.64
C ASP A 80 6.55 -19.24 -14.16
N PHE A 81 5.48 -19.42 -13.37
CA PHE A 81 5.50 -19.24 -11.93
C PHE A 81 6.50 -20.19 -11.26
N LYS A 82 6.47 -21.49 -11.58
CA LYS A 82 7.46 -22.45 -11.07
C LYS A 82 8.88 -22.06 -11.46
N ALA A 83 9.11 -21.75 -12.74
CA ALA A 83 10.43 -21.35 -13.23
C ALA A 83 10.98 -20.10 -12.51
N PHE A 84 10.10 -19.16 -12.15
CA PHE A 84 10.49 -17.99 -11.36
C PHE A 84 10.99 -18.38 -9.96
N PHE A 85 10.25 -19.24 -9.24
CA PHE A 85 10.66 -19.70 -7.91
C PHE A 85 11.89 -20.61 -7.96
N ASP A 86 12.01 -21.46 -8.96
CA ASP A 86 13.19 -22.30 -9.17
C ASP A 86 14.44 -21.43 -9.40
N SER A 87 14.32 -20.38 -10.23
CA SER A 87 15.39 -19.42 -10.45
C SER A 87 15.73 -18.63 -9.18
N ALA A 88 14.73 -18.23 -8.40
CA ALA A 88 14.94 -17.54 -7.14
C ALA A 88 15.65 -18.45 -6.12
N TRP A 89 15.26 -19.72 -6.04
CA TRP A 89 15.88 -20.71 -5.18
C TRP A 89 17.33 -20.98 -5.58
N ALA A 90 17.58 -21.15 -6.89
CA ALA A 90 18.94 -21.32 -7.41
C ALA A 90 19.84 -20.13 -7.06
N PHE A 91 19.32 -18.90 -7.13
CA PHE A 91 20.05 -17.71 -6.72
C PHE A 91 20.37 -17.69 -5.21
N ILE A 92 19.42 -18.10 -4.36
CA ILE A 92 19.64 -18.22 -2.91
C ILE A 92 20.72 -19.28 -2.63
N TYR A 93 20.64 -20.42 -3.32
CA TYR A 93 21.62 -21.50 -3.19
C TYR A 93 23.02 -21.05 -3.61
N LEU A 94 23.14 -20.33 -4.73
CA LEU A 94 24.42 -19.77 -5.17
C LEU A 94 25.01 -18.79 -4.14
N CYS A 95 24.16 -17.93 -3.58
CA CYS A 95 24.58 -16.97 -2.54
C CYS A 95 25.06 -17.71 -1.28
N SER A 96 24.34 -18.75 -0.83
CA SER A 96 24.72 -19.50 0.37
C SER A 96 25.99 -20.32 0.15
N GLU A 97 26.15 -20.94 -1.02
CA GLU A 97 27.37 -21.68 -1.36
C GLU A 97 28.60 -20.76 -1.35
N ASN A 98 28.49 -19.55 -1.94
CA ASN A 98 29.56 -18.57 -1.91
C ASN A 98 29.86 -18.08 -0.49
N LEU A 99 28.84 -17.89 0.35
CA LEU A 99 29.02 -17.56 1.76
C LEU A 99 29.82 -18.64 2.51
N PHE A 100 29.48 -19.92 2.30
CA PHE A 100 30.22 -21.03 2.90
C PHE A 100 31.66 -21.12 2.41
N LYS A 101 31.92 -20.87 1.12
CA LYS A 101 33.29 -20.81 0.56
C LYS A 101 34.12 -19.71 1.22
N VAL A 102 33.54 -18.52 1.41
CA VAL A 102 34.21 -17.40 2.08
C VAL A 102 34.47 -17.72 3.56
N ALA A 103 33.50 -18.34 4.25
CA ALA A 103 33.66 -18.75 5.64
C ALA A 103 34.77 -19.81 5.81
N ASN A 104 34.82 -20.82 4.93
CA ASN A 104 35.87 -21.84 4.93
C ASN A 104 37.26 -21.26 4.61
N TRP A 105 37.33 -20.30 3.69
CA TRP A 105 38.59 -19.61 3.39
C TRP A 105 39.08 -18.80 4.60
N ALA A 106 38.17 -18.08 5.27
CA ALA A 106 38.50 -17.28 6.43
C ALA A 106 38.90 -18.13 7.65
N SER A 107 38.27 -19.29 7.85
CA SER A 107 38.59 -20.17 8.98
C SER A 107 39.97 -20.83 8.86
N GLN A 108 40.45 -21.09 7.63
CA GLN A 108 41.81 -21.59 7.37
C GLN A 108 42.92 -20.62 7.82
N LEU A 109 42.63 -19.34 8.00
CA LEU A 109 43.59 -18.39 8.58
C LEU A 109 43.87 -18.71 10.07
N GLY A 110 42.90 -19.29 10.78
CA GLY A 110 43.07 -19.77 12.16
C GLY A 110 43.96 -21.01 12.28
N ASP A 111 43.98 -21.83 11.23
CA ASP A 111 44.72 -23.10 11.22
C ASP A 111 46.25 -22.93 11.17
N ARG A 112 46.73 -21.71 10.88
CA ARG A 112 48.18 -21.40 10.82
C ARG A 112 48.83 -21.19 12.20
N ILE A 113 48.06 -21.28 13.28
CA ILE A 113 48.57 -21.13 14.64
C ILE A 113 49.14 -22.48 15.12
N PRO A 114 50.40 -22.54 15.59
CA PRO A 114 51.12 -23.79 15.85
C PRO A 114 50.58 -24.60 17.05
N HIS A 115 49.64 -24.05 17.83
CA HIS A 115 49.00 -24.78 18.94
C HIS A 115 47.73 -25.52 18.47
N PRO A 116 47.66 -26.85 18.60
CA PRO A 116 46.57 -27.67 18.03
C PRO A 116 45.20 -27.37 18.64
N VAL A 117 45.14 -27.10 19.95
CA VAL A 117 43.89 -26.75 20.64
C VAL A 117 43.43 -25.33 20.29
N ALA A 118 44.37 -24.38 20.19
CA ALA A 118 44.06 -23.00 19.85
C ALA A 118 43.62 -22.83 18.40
N SER A 119 44.26 -23.57 17.48
CA SER A 119 43.90 -23.63 16.06
C SER A 119 42.44 -24.06 15.85
N MET A 120 42.02 -25.17 16.49
CA MET A 120 40.65 -25.67 16.43
C MET A 120 39.62 -24.63 16.93
N VAL A 121 39.90 -23.97 18.05
CA VAL A 121 38.99 -22.96 18.63
C VAL A 121 38.87 -21.74 17.71
N ILE A 122 39.98 -21.26 17.17
CA ILE A 122 40.03 -20.07 16.32
C ILE A 122 39.38 -20.34 14.96
N HIS A 123 39.54 -21.54 14.40
CA HIS A 123 38.87 -21.96 13.18
C HIS A 123 37.34 -21.83 13.29
N TRP A 124 36.75 -22.45 14.32
CA TRP A 124 35.30 -22.40 14.56
C TRP A 124 34.82 -20.98 14.88
N LEU A 125 35.60 -20.20 15.63
CA LEU A 125 35.27 -18.81 15.96
C LEU A 125 35.20 -17.94 14.70
N LEU A 126 36.20 -18.03 13.83
CA LEU A 126 36.25 -17.28 12.57
C LEU A 126 35.14 -17.70 11.61
N TRP A 127 34.86 -19.00 11.52
CA TRP A 127 33.81 -19.52 10.64
C TRP A 127 32.42 -18.99 11.04
N ILE A 128 32.09 -19.07 12.34
CA ILE A 128 30.83 -18.56 12.88
C ILE A 128 30.75 -17.04 12.72
N LEU A 129 31.84 -16.32 12.98
CA LEU A 129 31.89 -14.86 12.82
C LEU A 129 31.55 -14.44 11.39
N VAL A 130 32.13 -15.09 10.37
CA VAL A 130 31.89 -14.76 8.97
C VAL A 130 30.45 -15.04 8.55
N ILE A 131 29.88 -16.18 8.94
CA ILE A 131 28.48 -16.51 8.63
C ILE A 131 27.53 -15.54 9.32
N LEU A 132 27.80 -15.15 10.56
CA LEU A 132 26.96 -14.22 11.30
C LEU A 132 27.04 -12.81 10.69
N LEU A 133 28.24 -12.34 10.38
CA LEU A 133 28.45 -10.97 9.90
C LEU A 133 28.00 -10.80 8.44
N LEU A 134 28.34 -11.74 7.56
CA LEU A 134 27.97 -11.66 6.14
C LEU A 134 26.59 -12.26 5.86
N GLY A 135 26.26 -13.41 6.45
CA GLY A 135 24.96 -14.07 6.24
C GLY A 135 23.85 -13.32 6.97
N VAL A 136 23.88 -13.32 8.30
CA VAL A 136 22.83 -12.67 9.11
C VAL A 136 22.82 -11.16 8.87
N GLY A 137 23.99 -10.53 8.73
CA GLY A 137 24.08 -9.10 8.41
C GLY A 137 23.44 -8.72 7.07
N SER A 138 23.70 -9.47 5.99
CA SER A 138 23.12 -9.18 4.67
C SER A 138 21.61 -9.43 4.63
N ILE A 139 21.13 -10.53 5.23
CA ILE A 139 19.70 -10.83 5.35
C ILE A 139 18.98 -9.74 6.15
N SER A 140 19.57 -9.31 7.27
CA SER A 140 19.01 -8.23 8.10
C SER A 140 18.95 -6.91 7.34
N LEU A 141 19.99 -6.57 6.57
CA LEU A 141 20.00 -5.36 5.76
C LEU A 141 18.92 -5.40 4.67
N LEU A 142 18.81 -6.53 3.97
CA LEU A 142 17.74 -6.77 2.98
C LEU A 142 16.36 -6.66 3.63
N ALA A 143 16.17 -7.24 4.81
CA ALA A 143 14.92 -7.15 5.55
C ALA A 143 14.58 -5.70 5.94
N ILE A 144 15.56 -4.91 6.39
CA ILE A 144 15.35 -3.48 6.69
C ILE A 144 14.99 -2.70 5.43
N CYS A 145 15.69 -2.96 4.32
CA CYS A 145 15.38 -2.35 3.02
C CYS A 145 13.97 -2.73 2.56
N ALA A 146 13.59 -4.01 2.67
CA ALA A 146 12.26 -4.49 2.32
C ALA A 146 11.19 -3.88 3.23
N ILE A 147 11.39 -3.82 4.54
CA ILE A 147 10.44 -3.22 5.49
C ILE A 147 10.27 -1.72 5.20
N LYS A 148 11.36 -0.98 4.98
CA LYS A 148 11.28 0.45 4.63
C LYS A 148 10.63 0.67 3.27
N GLY A 149 10.97 -0.16 2.28
CA GLY A 149 10.35 -0.15 0.95
C GLY A 149 8.86 -0.46 1.02
N CYS A 150 8.47 -1.51 1.75
CA CYS A 150 7.08 -1.88 1.99
C CYS A 150 6.33 -0.81 2.77
N LYS A 151 6.95 -0.18 3.78
CA LYS A 151 6.31 0.93 4.51
C LYS A 151 6.11 2.15 3.62
N HIS A 152 7.08 2.46 2.75
CA HIS A 152 6.95 3.51 1.77
C HIS A 152 5.84 3.18 0.75
N TYR A 153 5.79 1.94 0.29
CA TYR A 153 4.74 1.45 -0.59
C TYR A 153 3.36 1.50 0.08
N ALA A 154 3.25 1.04 1.33
CA ALA A 154 2.02 1.05 2.10
C ALA A 154 1.48 2.46 2.34
N ASN A 155 2.35 3.40 2.72
CA ASN A 155 1.92 4.77 3.02
C ASN A 155 1.58 5.61 1.78
N GLN A 156 2.15 5.29 0.60
CA GLN A 156 2.03 6.15 -0.58
C GLN A 156 1.29 5.50 -1.76
N TYR A 157 1.21 4.17 -1.79
CA TYR A 157 0.82 3.41 -2.99
C TYR A 157 -0.10 2.21 -2.73
N ALA A 158 -0.33 1.79 -1.47
CA ALA A 158 -1.35 0.79 -1.14
C ALA A 158 -2.78 1.39 -1.19
N ASP A 159 -3.04 2.17 -2.22
CA ASP A 159 -4.38 2.61 -2.58
C ASP A 159 -5.08 1.48 -3.34
N THR A 160 -6.39 1.36 -3.11
CA THR A 160 -7.31 0.44 -3.79
C THR A 160 -7.16 0.48 -5.33
N ILE A 161 -6.80 1.64 -5.88
CA ILE A 161 -6.52 1.84 -7.32
C ILE A 161 -5.27 1.09 -7.77
N SER A 162 -4.16 1.20 -7.04
CA SER A 162 -2.90 0.54 -7.41
C SER A 162 -3.05 -0.98 -7.38
N LEU A 163 -3.79 -1.50 -6.39
CA LEU A 163 -4.14 -2.92 -6.31
C LEU A 163 -4.99 -3.35 -7.51
N SER A 164 -5.99 -2.56 -7.89
CA SER A 164 -6.84 -2.86 -9.06
C SER A 164 -6.05 -2.93 -10.37
N VAL A 165 -5.09 -2.02 -10.58
CA VAL A 165 -4.22 -1.99 -11.77
C VAL A 165 -3.32 -3.23 -11.81
N TRP A 166 -2.78 -3.63 -10.65
CA TRP A 166 -1.96 -4.84 -10.56
C TRP A 166 -2.78 -6.10 -10.88
N LEU A 167 -3.99 -6.20 -10.34
CA LEU A 167 -4.88 -7.33 -10.59
C LEU A 167 -5.37 -7.39 -12.04
N LEU A 168 -5.69 -6.25 -12.64
CA LEU A 168 -6.07 -6.19 -14.04
C LEU A 168 -4.91 -6.61 -14.94
N SER A 169 -3.70 -6.13 -14.65
CA SER A 169 -2.49 -6.52 -15.39
C SER A 169 -2.24 -8.03 -15.27
N LEU A 170 -2.38 -8.58 -14.06
CA LEU A 170 -2.26 -10.01 -13.81
C LEU A 170 -3.32 -10.81 -14.60
N ALA A 171 -4.58 -10.39 -14.57
CA ALA A 171 -5.66 -11.04 -15.30
C ALA A 171 -5.40 -11.02 -16.82
N CYS A 172 -4.94 -9.90 -17.38
CA CYS A 172 -4.53 -9.81 -18.78
C CYS A 172 -3.39 -10.78 -19.10
N LEU A 173 -2.36 -10.86 -18.26
CA LEU A 173 -1.24 -11.78 -18.48
C LEU A 173 -1.65 -13.25 -18.39
N ILE A 174 -2.60 -13.60 -17.52
CA ILE A 174 -3.10 -14.97 -17.43
C ILE A 174 -3.91 -15.34 -18.67
N TRP A 175 -4.78 -14.44 -19.14
CA TRP A 175 -5.67 -14.71 -20.27
C TRP A 175 -4.94 -14.69 -21.62
N PHE A 176 -4.02 -13.75 -21.81
CA PHE A 176 -3.22 -13.62 -23.03
C PHE A 176 -1.85 -14.30 -22.92
N GLY A 177 -1.60 -15.10 -21.89
CA GLY A 177 -0.25 -15.57 -21.56
C GLY A 177 0.45 -16.31 -22.69
N ASP A 178 -0.27 -17.20 -23.37
CA ASP A 178 0.26 -17.94 -24.53
C ASP A 178 0.56 -17.00 -25.70
N PHE A 179 -0.38 -16.09 -26.02
CA PHE A 179 -0.20 -15.09 -27.06
C PHE A 179 1.01 -14.20 -26.78
N ILE A 180 1.15 -13.67 -25.57
CA ILE A 180 2.27 -12.79 -25.19
C ILE A 180 3.61 -13.51 -25.33
N ARG A 181 3.66 -14.79 -24.97
CA ARG A 181 4.88 -15.60 -25.05
C ARG A 181 5.35 -15.78 -26.50
N ASP A 182 4.42 -15.88 -27.44
CA ASP A 182 4.74 -15.99 -28.86
C ASP A 182 5.40 -14.71 -29.40
N PHE A 183 5.05 -13.53 -28.87
CA PHE A 183 5.69 -12.26 -29.22
C PHE A 183 6.96 -11.97 -28.41
N ILE A 184 6.94 -12.29 -27.12
CA ILE A 184 7.99 -11.96 -26.15
C ILE A 184 8.26 -13.19 -25.29
N PRO A 185 9.35 -13.94 -25.52
CA PRO A 185 9.67 -15.17 -24.79
C PRO A 185 10.28 -14.86 -23.41
N ILE A 186 9.65 -13.97 -22.64
CA ILE A 186 10.02 -13.64 -21.26
C ILE A 186 9.00 -14.28 -20.33
N ASN A 187 9.44 -14.67 -19.13
CA ASN A 187 8.57 -15.19 -18.08
C ASN A 187 7.45 -14.19 -17.74
N LEU A 188 6.20 -14.65 -17.77
CA LEU A 188 5.00 -13.84 -17.50
C LEU A 188 5.04 -13.13 -16.13
N ILE A 189 5.63 -13.76 -15.11
CA ILE A 189 5.76 -13.17 -13.77
C ILE A 189 6.76 -12.01 -13.76
N VAL A 190 7.87 -12.19 -14.45
CA VAL A 190 8.89 -11.12 -14.58
C VAL A 190 8.30 -9.94 -15.35
N LEU A 191 7.53 -10.22 -16.41
CA LEU A 191 6.83 -9.20 -17.17
C LEU A 191 5.82 -8.43 -16.31
N LEU A 192 5.05 -9.12 -15.46
CA LEU A 192 4.12 -8.49 -14.52
C LEU A 192 4.84 -7.50 -13.60
N PHE A 193 5.95 -7.91 -13.00
CA PHE A 193 6.74 -7.03 -12.13
C PHE A 193 7.29 -5.83 -12.90
N LEU A 194 7.77 -6.04 -14.13
CA LEU A 194 8.33 -4.97 -14.95
C LEU A 194 7.27 -3.91 -15.29
N ILE A 195 6.08 -4.33 -15.72
CA ILE A 195 4.94 -3.43 -16.00
C ILE A 195 4.55 -2.67 -14.73
N HIS A 196 4.47 -3.36 -13.59
CA HIS A 196 4.08 -2.73 -12.33
C HIS A 196 5.11 -1.72 -11.80
N ILE A 197 6.41 -2.06 -11.90
CA ILE A 197 7.50 -1.15 -11.54
C ILE A 197 7.48 0.09 -12.44
N LEU A 198 7.25 -0.08 -13.75
CA LEU A 198 7.13 1.04 -14.69
C LEU A 198 5.94 1.95 -14.33
N TYR A 199 4.78 1.37 -14.03
CA TYR A 199 3.61 2.10 -13.57
C TYR A 199 3.91 2.92 -12.30
N LEU A 200 4.54 2.31 -11.30
CA LEU A 200 4.93 3.01 -10.07
C LEU A 200 5.92 4.15 -10.36
N TRP A 201 6.89 3.92 -11.23
CA TRP A 201 7.85 4.93 -11.67
C TRP A 201 7.15 6.14 -12.32
N ILE A 202 6.23 5.90 -13.26
CA ILE A 202 5.45 6.95 -13.91
C ILE A 202 4.63 7.71 -12.86
N ARG A 203 3.97 7.00 -11.94
CA ARG A 203 3.15 7.62 -10.88
C ARG A 203 4.00 8.49 -9.95
N VAL A 204 5.17 8.02 -9.53
CA VAL A 204 6.14 8.79 -8.73
C VAL A 204 6.60 10.02 -9.49
N TYR A 205 6.97 9.86 -10.76
CA TYR A 205 7.46 10.92 -11.62
C TYR A 205 6.41 12.03 -11.80
N LEU A 206 5.16 11.64 -12.11
CA LEU A 206 4.04 12.56 -12.24
C LEU A 206 3.74 13.29 -10.93
N LYS A 207 3.72 12.58 -9.79
CA LYS A 207 3.51 13.19 -8.47
C LYS A 207 4.60 14.21 -8.16
N ARG A 208 5.88 13.87 -8.40
CA ARG A 208 7.02 14.76 -8.17
C ARG A 208 6.98 16.01 -9.05
N ASN A 209 6.59 15.88 -10.32
CA ASN A 209 6.46 17.03 -11.22
C ASN A 209 5.27 17.92 -10.87
N TRP A 210 4.14 17.34 -10.43
CA TRP A 210 2.96 18.12 -10.03
C TRP A 210 3.24 19.07 -8.86
N TYR A 211 4.04 18.65 -7.87
CA TYR A 211 4.48 19.51 -6.76
C TYR A 211 5.49 20.58 -7.18
N ARG A 212 6.11 20.48 -8.36
CA ARG A 212 7.09 21.46 -8.85
C ARG A 212 6.44 22.65 -9.58
N PHE A 213 5.16 22.53 -9.95
CA PHE A 213 4.41 23.57 -10.67
C PHE A 213 3.41 24.34 -9.79
N ARG A 214 3.44 24.14 -8.47
CA ARG A 214 2.66 24.89 -7.48
C ARG A 214 3.61 25.55 -6.49
#